data_AF-A0AAE9UMC5-F1
#
_entry.id   AF-A0AAE9UMC5-F1
#
_cell.length_a   1.000
_cell.length_b   1.000
_cell.length_c   1.000
_cell.angle_alpha   90.00
_cell.angle_beta   90.00
_cell.angle_gamma   90.00
#
_symmetry.space_group_name_H-M   'P 1'
#
loop_
_entity.id
_entity.type
_entity.pdbx_description
1 polymer ?
#
loop_
_entity_poly.entity_id
_entity_poly.type
_entity_poly.pdbx_seq_one_letter_code
_entity_poly.pdbx_strand_id
1 'polypeptide(L)'
;MTQETKNTVAAETIVENLKEFAMELHQSAKESMLGSLIEKDKDTFVLANFAHNISHVLIDILQGKSADEALENIFIEDITDPKLKEQLAEIIGKLAEKLGGK
;
A
#
# COMPACT_ATOMS: atom_id res chain seq x y z
N MET A 1 2.88 -41.03 -9.89
CA MET A 1 3.27 -39.80 -9.17
C MET A 1 3.26 -38.67 -10.18
N THR A 2 2.38 -37.68 -10.03
CA THR A 2 2.41 -36.47 -10.85
C THR A 2 3.50 -35.57 -10.29
N GLN A 3 4.55 -35.30 -11.07
CA GLN A 3 5.48 -34.24 -10.74
C GLN A 3 4.74 -32.91 -10.92
N GLU A 4 4.34 -32.29 -9.81
CA GLU A 4 4.03 -30.86 -9.84
C GLU A 4 5.33 -30.13 -10.16
N THR A 5 5.46 -29.65 -11.39
CA THR A 5 6.45 -28.65 -11.74
C THR A 5 6.08 -27.36 -11.03
N LYS A 6 6.61 -27.16 -9.82
CA LYS A 6 6.65 -25.81 -9.22
C LYS A 6 7.48 -24.95 -10.16
N ASN A 7 6.80 -24.11 -10.93
CA ASN A 7 7.44 -23.10 -11.74
C ASN A 7 8.00 -22.05 -10.76
N THR A 8 9.22 -22.28 -10.28
CA THR A 8 9.83 -21.43 -9.26
C THR A 8 10.38 -20.18 -9.93
N VAL A 9 9.68 -19.06 -9.80
CA VAL A 9 10.22 -17.74 -10.13
C VAL A 9 11.31 -17.39 -9.11
N ALA A 10 12.43 -16.84 -9.58
CA ALA A 10 13.51 -16.41 -8.71
C ALA A 10 13.05 -15.26 -7.80
N ALA A 11 13.54 -15.22 -6.56
CA ALA A 11 13.15 -14.20 -5.58
C ALA A 11 13.49 -12.79 -6.09
N GLU A 12 14.63 -12.64 -6.77
CA GLU A 12 15.07 -11.40 -7.37
C GLU A 12 14.09 -10.92 -8.45
N THR A 13 13.55 -11.83 -9.26
CA THR A 13 12.53 -11.52 -10.26
C THR A 13 11.23 -11.08 -9.61
N ILE A 14 10.82 -11.72 -8.51
CA ILE A 14 9.62 -11.32 -7.76
C ILE A 14 9.81 -9.89 -7.20
N VAL A 15 10.98 -9.62 -6.59
CA VAL A 15 11.30 -8.31 -6.03
C VAL A 15 11.30 -7.23 -7.11
N GLU A 16 11.88 -7.49 -8.28
CA GLU A 16 11.91 -6.50 -9.36
C GLU A 16 10.52 -6.22 -9.92
N ASN A 17 9.71 -7.26 -10.16
CA ASN A 17 8.32 -7.10 -10.60
C ASN A 17 7.49 -6.30 -9.58
N LEU A 18 7.71 -6.51 -8.28
CA LEU A 18 7.01 -5.76 -7.23
C LEU A 18 7.45 -4.29 -7.18
N LYS A 19 8.72 -3.98 -7.45
CA LYS A 19 9.20 -2.59 -7.57
C LYS A 19 8.55 -1.89 -8.76
N GLU A 20 8.56 -2.54 -9.92
CA GLU A 20 7.91 -2.01 -11.14
C GLU A 20 6.42 -1.76 -10.88
N PHE A 21 5.73 -2.76 -10.32
CA PHE A 21 4.32 -2.63 -9.94
C PHE A 21 4.05 -1.47 -8.98
N ALA A 22 4.87 -1.29 -7.94
CA ALA A 22 4.68 -0.20 -6.98
C ALA A 22 4.88 1.18 -7.64
N MET A 23 5.86 1.32 -8.54
CA MET A 23 6.09 2.57 -9.28
C MET A 23 4.95 2.89 -10.26
N GLU A 24 4.46 1.90 -10.99
CA GLU A 24 3.32 2.07 -11.91
C GLU A 24 2.05 2.42 -11.14
N LEU A 25 1.76 1.71 -10.04
CA LEU A 25 0.62 2.01 -9.18
C LEU A 25 0.68 3.43 -8.62
N HIS A 26 1.84 3.87 -8.14
CA HIS A 26 2.06 5.23 -7.65
C HIS A 26 1.71 6.29 -8.70
N GLN A 27 2.23 6.12 -9.92
CA GLN A 27 2.07 7.08 -11.00
C GLN A 27 0.62 7.10 -11.52
N SER A 28 0.01 5.94 -11.79
CA SER A 28 -1.38 5.86 -12.24
C SER A 28 -2.36 6.40 -11.19
N ALA A 29 -2.12 6.13 -9.91
CA ALA A 29 -2.91 6.68 -8.81
C ALA A 29 -2.80 8.21 -8.77
N LYS A 30 -1.59 8.76 -8.86
CA LYS A 30 -1.36 10.21 -8.87
C LYS A 30 -2.05 10.91 -10.04
N GLU A 31 -2.00 10.33 -11.24
CA GLU A 31 -2.69 10.85 -12.43
C GLU A 31 -4.22 10.82 -12.25
N SER A 32 -4.75 9.72 -11.70
CA SER A 32 -6.18 9.58 -11.41
C SER A 32 -6.67 10.55 -10.33
N MET A 33 -5.86 10.82 -9.30
CA MET A 33 -6.14 11.87 -8.31
C MET A 33 -6.20 13.25 -8.97
N LEU A 34 -5.26 13.56 -9.86
CA LEU A 34 -5.28 14.85 -10.57
C LEU A 34 -6.52 14.99 -11.48
N GLY A 35 -6.84 13.95 -12.25
CA GLY A 35 -8.01 13.92 -13.13
C GLY A 35 -9.31 14.09 -12.36
N SER A 36 -9.48 13.34 -11.26
CA SER A 36 -10.67 13.40 -10.41
C SER A 36 -10.87 14.76 -9.74
N LEU A 37 -9.80 15.49 -9.40
CA LEU A 37 -9.90 16.87 -8.91
C LEU A 37 -10.47 17.81 -9.98
N ILE A 38 -10.07 17.65 -11.24
CA ILE A 38 -10.58 18.44 -12.38
C ILE A 38 -12.05 18.14 -12.62
N GLU A 39 -12.41 16.86 -12.59
CA GLU A 39 -13.78 16.37 -12.81
C GLU A 39 -14.70 16.53 -11.59
N LYS A 40 -14.13 16.89 -10.42
CA LYS A 40 -14.81 16.94 -9.12
C LYS A 40 -15.42 15.60 -8.71
N ASP A 41 -14.80 14.49 -9.10
CA ASP A 41 -15.19 13.15 -8.74
C ASP A 41 -14.51 12.71 -7.43
N LYS A 42 -15.25 12.84 -6.34
CA LYS A 42 -14.74 12.50 -5.00
C LYS A 42 -14.45 11.00 -4.85
N ASP A 43 -15.27 10.14 -5.45
CA ASP A 43 -15.16 8.69 -5.22
C ASP A 43 -13.92 8.15 -5.93
N THR A 44 -13.68 8.61 -7.17
CA THR A 44 -12.44 8.30 -7.88
C THR A 44 -11.22 8.87 -7.15
N PHE A 45 -11.30 10.08 -6.59
CA PHE A 45 -10.21 10.66 -5.82
C PHE A 45 -9.85 9.80 -4.60
N VAL A 46 -10.84 9.37 -3.82
CA VAL A 46 -10.61 8.55 -2.63
C VAL A 46 -9.99 7.20 -2.99
N LEU A 47 -10.48 6.54 -4.04
CA LEU A 47 -9.91 5.27 -4.50
C LEU A 47 -8.47 5.44 -5.00
N ALA A 48 -8.21 6.50 -5.77
CA ALA A 48 -6.88 6.79 -6.27
C ALA A 48 -5.90 7.15 -5.13
N ASN A 49 -6.33 7.92 -4.13
CA ASN A 49 -5.52 8.22 -2.95
C ASN A 49 -5.18 6.96 -2.15
N PHE A 50 -6.14 6.05 -1.99
CA PHE A 50 -5.87 4.77 -1.35
C PHE A 50 -4.83 3.95 -2.11
N ALA A 51 -4.95 3.84 -3.44
CA ALA A 51 -3.96 3.17 -4.28
C ALA A 51 -2.57 3.84 -4.21
N HIS A 52 -2.52 5.18 -4.14
CA HIS A 52 -1.29 5.94 -3.94
C HIS A 52 -0.61 5.55 -2.61
N ASN A 53 -1.37 5.46 -1.52
CA ASN A 53 -0.80 5.11 -0.22
C ASN A 53 -0.33 3.64 -0.19
N ILE A 54 -1.05 2.72 -0.83
CA ILE A 54 -0.59 1.33 -1.00
C ILE A 54 0.73 1.23 -1.78
N SER A 55 0.94 2.10 -2.77
CA SER A 55 2.23 2.11 -3.49
C SER A 55 3.42 2.42 -2.58
N HIS A 56 3.27 3.36 -1.64
CA HIS A 56 4.32 3.70 -0.68
C HIS A 56 4.61 2.56 0.29
N VAL A 57 3.58 1.84 0.72
CA VAL A 57 3.70 0.66 1.61
C VAL A 57 4.49 -0.45 0.93
N LEU A 58 4.21 -0.69 -0.34
CA LEU A 58 4.95 -1.69 -1.11
C LEU A 58 6.41 -1.29 -1.26
N ILE A 59 6.69 -0.01 -1.52
CA ILE A 59 8.06 0.52 -1.57
C ILE A 59 8.76 0.34 -0.22
N ASP A 60 8.09 0.67 0.88
CA ASP A 60 8.59 0.50 2.25
C ASP A 60 8.98 -0.96 2.55
N ILE A 61 8.12 -1.91 2.19
CA ILE A 61 8.39 -3.35 2.35
C ILE A 61 9.58 -3.77 1.47
N LEU A 62 9.65 -3.30 0.23
CA LEU A 62 10.77 -3.58 -0.68
C LEU A 62 12.10 -2.98 -0.20
N GLN A 63 12.04 -1.95 0.64
CA GLN A 63 13.19 -1.36 1.33
C GLN A 63 13.55 -2.06 2.65
N GLY A 64 12.77 -3.07 3.05
CA GLY A 64 13.06 -3.91 4.20
C GLY A 64 12.29 -3.58 5.47
N LYS A 65 11.31 -2.67 5.42
CA LYS A 65 10.36 -2.50 6.54
C LYS A 65 9.48 -3.75 6.66
N SER A 66 9.07 -4.06 7.88
CA SER A 66 8.06 -5.08 8.09
C SER A 66 6.67 -4.58 7.69
N ALA A 67 5.72 -5.50 7.54
CA ALA A 67 4.36 -5.14 7.10
C ALA A 67 3.64 -4.23 8.10
N ASP A 68 3.85 -4.43 9.40
CA ASP A 68 3.35 -3.58 10.47
C ASP A 68 3.95 -2.17 10.42
N GLU A 69 5.28 -2.04 10.31
CA GLU A 69 5.97 -0.73 10.17
C GLU A 69 5.50 0.04 8.92
N ALA A 70 5.27 -0.66 7.81
CA ALA A 70 4.81 -0.04 6.57
C ALA A 70 3.33 0.40 6.64
N LEU A 71 2.50 -0.30 7.43
CA LEU A 71 1.07 0.01 7.59
C LEU A 71 0.82 1.24 8.47
N GLU A 72 1.70 1.55 9.43
CA GLU A 72 1.52 2.66 10.37
C GLU A 72 1.27 4.00 9.69
N ASN A 73 1.87 4.26 8.52
CA ASN A 73 1.85 5.58 7.88
C ASN A 73 0.75 5.76 6.82
N ILE A 74 0.04 4.70 6.41
CA ILE A 74 -0.90 4.73 5.26
C ILE A 74 -2.01 5.75 5.40
N PHE A 75 -2.56 5.89 6.60
CA PHE A 75 -3.77 6.66 6.82
C PHE A 75 -3.57 7.82 7.79
N ILE A 76 -2.36 7.98 8.33
CA ILE A 76 -2.06 8.92 9.40
C ILE A 76 -1.49 10.22 8.83
N GLU A 77 -0.65 10.18 7.79
CA GLU A 77 0.11 11.35 7.35
C GLU A 77 -0.77 12.54 6.95
N ASP A 78 -1.90 12.30 6.29
CA ASP A 78 -2.85 13.34 5.85
C ASP A 78 -3.78 13.88 6.95
N ILE A 79 -3.81 13.23 8.12
CA ILE A 79 -4.67 13.65 9.24
C ILE A 79 -3.92 14.70 10.05
N THR A 80 -4.40 15.94 10.05
CA THR A 80 -3.80 17.03 10.83
C THR A 80 -4.30 17.08 12.27
N ASP A 81 -5.46 16.48 12.55
CA ASP A 81 -6.03 16.40 13.89
C ASP A 81 -5.29 15.33 14.73
N PRO A 82 -4.63 15.70 15.83
CA PRO A 82 -3.83 14.78 16.63
C PRO A 82 -4.65 13.68 17.31
N LYS A 83 -5.93 13.94 17.64
CA LYS A 83 -6.81 12.97 18.28
C LYS A 83 -7.31 11.94 17.27
N LEU A 84 -7.63 12.37 16.05
CA LEU A 84 -7.96 11.43 14.97
C LEU A 84 -6.75 10.60 14.57
N LYS A 85 -5.54 11.18 14.53
CA LYS A 85 -4.29 10.43 14.29
C LYS A 85 -4.10 9.30 15.30
N GLU A 86 -4.26 9.58 16.59
CA GLU A 86 -4.08 8.59 17.66
C GLU A 86 -5.12 7.46 17.57
N GLN A 87 -6.39 7.79 17.34
CA GLN A 87 -7.45 6.78 17.16
C GLN A 87 -7.19 5.88 15.94
N LEU A 88 -6.71 6.46 14.85
CA LEU A 88 -6.43 5.70 13.64
C LEU A 88 -5.22 4.78 13.80
N ALA A 89 -4.16 5.25 14.48
CA ALA A 89 -3.00 4.44 14.82
C ALA A 89 -3.41 3.19 15.62
N GLU A 90 -4.31 3.34 16.59
CA GLU A 90 -4.83 2.23 17.38
C GLU A 90 -5.60 1.20 16.53
N ILE A 91 -6.40 1.66 15.56
CA ILE A 91 -7.14 0.80 14.64
C ILE A 91 -6.19 0.04 13.70
N ILE A 92 -5.16 0.73 13.18
CA ILE A 92 -4.15 0.14 12.30
C ILE A 92 -3.34 -0.91 13.05
N GLY A 93 -2.92 -0.64 14.29
CA GLY A 93 -2.22 -1.62 15.13
C GLY A 93 -3.04 -2.89 15.33
N LYS A 94 -4.35 -2.77 15.64
CA LYS A 94 -5.26 -3.92 15.76
C LYS A 94 -5.42 -4.69 14.44
N LEU A 95 -5.42 -3.99 13.31
CA LEU A 95 -5.50 -4.62 11.99
C LEU A 95 -4.20 -5.38 11.66
N ALA A 96 -3.04 -4.78 11.94
CA ALA A 96 -1.74 -5.39 11.76
C ALA A 96 -1.58 -6.65 12.62
N GLU A 97 -1.98 -6.61 13.89
CA GLU A 97 -2.02 -7.79 14.77
C GLU A 97 -2.90 -8.90 14.19
N LYS A 98 -4.08 -8.56 13.66
CA LYS A 98 -5.01 -9.51 13.07
C LYS A 98 -4.49 -10.14 11.77
N LEU A 99 -3.67 -9.41 11.01
CA LEU A 99 -3.08 -9.88 9.75
C LEU A 99 -1.75 -10.63 9.97
N GLY A 100 -1.00 -10.28 11.02
CA GLY A 100 0.26 -10.92 11.41
C GLY A 100 0.09 -12.16 12.31
N GLY A 101 -1.12 -12.42 12.79
CA GLY A 101 -1.46 -13.61 13.56
C GLY A 101 -1.34 -14.89 12.74
N LYS A 102 -0.25 -15.62 12.94
CA LYS A 102 -0.24 -17.09 12.84
C LYS A 102 -1.11 -17.71 13.93
#